data_AF-R5N298-F1
#
_entry.id   AF-R5N298-F1
#
_cell.length_a   1.000
_cell.length_b   1.000
_cell.length_c   1.000
_cell.angle_alpha   90.00
_cell.angle_beta   90.00
_cell.angle_gamma   90.00
#
_symmetry.space_group_name_H-M   'P 1'
#
loop_
_entity.id
_entity.type
_entity.pdbx_description
1 polymer ?
#
loop_
_entity_poly.entity_id
_entity_poly.type
_entity_poly.pdbx_seq_one_letter_code
_entity_poly.pdbx_strand_id
1 'polypeptide(L)'
;MTQPGNDCLTSRLTNCITEDQQGNIWIGTTEKGINVLSIDADTIAHYYHQPWNPNSLPDNYVACIFCSRNGTIWAGTHQGIVRYDKKHKQFERISQTGDFQIKGIQEDSLQQLWITTNDGLLLSDSTGNILRRFYEYHGLPNNDLSKAICRLHNGNIVIGSMYGFSLFDPEVLSRPLPSQKIMLTDIQVNGSAFPANLNKEWKLNLKAEENSFEIDFAATDYAYSPYLKYRYRLVPFEKKWNYTTPPLLSAKYTNIPFGKYWLEIEVTNGYGEWNNQTAKLFIHIATPWYYSWWFIILLIGSGILAIWGIIRFRERQLRNENEQLEALVKERTEKLYRIMENKNKFFNIVSHDLKSPLNHLNVLSATLLEGYNDLNDEEKLQKIQMICKSSHQGKALLDNLQLWVLSQKEMIRPVFRQTNLTDEIEAVIQLLNPNIQKKELTIIAPSQPIIVYTDKNMVSTILRNLIANAIKYSYRKGYIHISAKEDKDYWYISIEDCGTGISPERIEKLFQIGTKVSSLGTEKEEGTGLGLLIVSEFINRLEENIQVKSTKGKGSIFTFTLHKTFRK
;
A
#
# COMPACT_ATOMS: atom_id res chain seq x y z
N MET A 1 -19.69 14.29 78.83
CA MET A 1 -19.82 15.55 79.61
C MET A 1 -21.29 15.75 79.86
N THR A 2 -21.70 15.82 81.13
CA THR A 2 -23.07 16.11 81.56
C THR A 2 -23.52 17.44 80.95
N GLN A 3 -24.73 17.47 80.36
CA GLN A 3 -25.32 18.74 79.93
C GLN A 3 -25.47 19.64 81.16
N PRO A 4 -25.05 20.91 81.10
CA PRO A 4 -25.40 21.87 82.14
C PRO A 4 -26.93 21.91 82.26
N GLY A 5 -27.43 22.09 83.49
CA GLY A 5 -28.87 22.31 83.69
C GLY A 5 -29.31 23.58 82.98
N ASN A 6 -30.60 23.69 82.67
CA ASN A 6 -31.19 24.82 81.92
C ASN A 6 -31.10 26.19 82.66
N ASP A 7 -30.42 26.23 83.80
CA ASP A 7 -30.32 27.38 84.70
C ASP A 7 -28.87 27.94 84.75
N CYS A 8 -27.93 27.39 83.96
CA CYS A 8 -26.53 27.86 83.96
C CYS A 8 -25.90 27.96 82.57
N LEU A 9 -24.95 28.89 82.41
CA LEU A 9 -24.19 29.05 81.17
C LEU A 9 -23.28 27.84 80.92
N THR A 10 -23.16 27.43 79.66
CA THR A 10 -22.39 26.24 79.28
C THR A 10 -20.87 26.38 79.38
N SER A 11 -20.34 27.61 79.31
CA SER A 11 -18.89 27.88 79.39
C SER A 11 -18.62 29.21 80.10
N ARG A 12 -17.44 29.30 80.70
CA ARG A 12 -16.88 30.54 81.27
C ARG A 12 -16.17 31.40 80.22
N LEU A 13 -15.93 30.86 79.02
CA LEU A 13 -15.25 31.53 77.92
C LEU A 13 -16.27 32.07 76.92
N THR A 14 -16.76 33.28 77.20
CA THR A 14 -17.70 34.00 76.33
C THR A 14 -16.92 34.87 75.35
N ASN A 15 -17.25 34.75 74.06
CA ASN A 15 -16.64 35.52 72.97
C ASN A 15 -17.45 36.76 72.60
N CYS A 16 -18.78 36.65 72.61
CA CYS A 16 -19.69 37.69 72.16
C CYS A 16 -21.04 37.60 72.86
N ILE A 17 -21.74 38.73 72.89
CA ILE A 17 -23.08 38.89 73.45
C ILE A 17 -23.89 39.83 72.55
N THR A 18 -25.15 39.52 72.31
CA THR A 18 -26.10 40.43 71.64
C THR A 18 -27.49 40.25 72.22
N GLU A 19 -28.29 41.29 72.14
CA GLU A 19 -29.72 41.25 72.43
C GLU A 19 -30.50 41.09 71.12
N ASP A 20 -31.58 40.31 71.14
CA ASP A 20 -32.52 40.24 70.01
C ASP A 20 -33.70 41.22 70.20
N GLN A 21 -34.52 41.38 69.16
CA GLN A 21 -35.67 42.30 69.21
C GLN A 21 -36.77 41.92 70.24
N GLN A 22 -36.71 40.71 70.81
CA GLN A 22 -37.63 40.25 71.85
C GLN A 22 -37.02 40.42 73.25
N GLY A 23 -35.82 40.99 73.37
CA GLY A 23 -35.10 41.15 74.62
C GLY A 23 -34.36 39.89 75.08
N ASN A 24 -34.30 38.81 74.29
CA ASN A 24 -33.49 37.65 74.68
C ASN A 24 -32.01 37.96 74.49
N ILE A 25 -31.18 37.46 75.40
CA ILE A 25 -29.73 37.66 75.37
C ILE A 25 -29.05 36.43 74.78
N TRP A 26 -28.38 36.63 73.67
CA TRP A 26 -27.64 35.61 72.92
C TRP A 26 -26.15 35.71 73.27
N ILE A 27 -25.58 34.60 73.75
CA ILE A 27 -24.22 34.54 74.26
C ILE A 27 -23.46 33.46 73.47
N GLY A 28 -22.46 33.88 72.68
CA GLY A 28 -21.59 32.98 71.95
C GLY A 28 -20.35 32.60 72.77
N THR A 29 -20.00 31.32 72.77
CA THR A 29 -18.88 30.79 73.55
C THR A 29 -17.74 30.29 72.66
N THR A 30 -16.56 30.11 73.26
CA THR A 30 -15.37 29.59 72.58
C THR A 30 -15.47 28.10 72.24
N GLU A 31 -16.21 27.32 73.03
CA GLU A 31 -16.11 25.85 72.97
C GLU A 31 -17.45 25.11 73.15
N LYS A 32 -18.54 25.81 73.49
CA LYS A 32 -19.85 25.21 73.83
C LYS A 32 -21.03 25.81 73.05
N GLY A 33 -20.75 26.46 71.91
CA GLY A 33 -21.79 27.01 71.05
C GLY A 33 -22.46 28.26 71.63
N ILE A 34 -23.78 28.32 71.56
CA ILE A 34 -24.61 29.49 71.91
C ILE A 34 -25.50 29.18 73.12
N ASN A 35 -25.55 30.13 74.06
CA ASN A 35 -26.56 30.19 75.11
C ASN A 35 -27.56 31.30 74.79
N VAL A 36 -28.86 31.04 74.95
CA VAL A 36 -29.91 32.04 74.77
C VAL A 36 -30.66 32.17 76.08
N LEU A 37 -30.47 33.30 76.77
CA LEU A 37 -31.17 33.64 78.00
C LEU A 37 -32.46 34.36 77.64
N SER A 38 -33.60 33.76 77.99
CA SER A 38 -34.90 34.41 77.86
C SER A 38 -35.20 35.16 79.15
N ILE A 39 -35.24 36.50 79.08
CA ILE A 39 -35.45 37.36 80.27
C ILE A 39 -36.83 37.13 80.89
N ASP A 40 -37.87 36.98 80.06
CA ASP A 40 -39.24 36.80 80.54
C ASP A 40 -39.50 35.40 81.13
N ALA A 41 -38.79 34.39 80.63
CA ALA A 41 -39.01 33.00 81.03
C ALA A 41 -38.01 32.49 82.07
N ASP A 42 -36.99 33.28 82.43
CA ASP A 42 -35.88 32.92 83.32
C ASP A 42 -35.26 31.54 82.98
N THR A 43 -35.12 31.26 81.68
CA THR A 43 -34.58 29.98 81.17
C THR A 43 -33.43 30.21 80.20
N ILE A 44 -32.48 29.27 80.19
CA ILE A 44 -31.35 29.27 79.27
C ILE A 44 -31.48 28.11 78.29
N ALA A 45 -31.54 28.42 76.99
CA ALA A 45 -31.48 27.42 75.93
C ALA A 45 -30.03 27.27 75.42
N HIS A 46 -29.61 26.03 75.15
CA HIS A 46 -28.26 25.71 74.68
C HIS A 46 -28.29 25.16 73.26
N TYR A 47 -27.47 25.74 72.38
CA TYR A 47 -27.27 25.27 71.02
C TYR A 47 -25.79 24.94 70.80
N TYR A 48 -25.51 23.75 70.31
CA TYR A 48 -24.15 23.24 70.08
C TYR A 48 -24.08 22.48 68.76
N HIS A 49 -22.85 22.26 68.29
CA HIS A 49 -22.57 21.49 67.10
C HIS A 49 -22.92 20.01 67.28
N GLN A 50 -23.74 19.48 66.38
CA GLN A 50 -24.11 18.08 66.31
C GLN A 50 -23.69 17.54 64.93
N PRO A 51 -22.63 16.72 64.83
CA PRO A 51 -22.10 16.25 63.55
C PRO A 51 -23.12 15.55 62.63
N TRP A 52 -24.16 14.94 63.21
CA TRP A 52 -25.22 14.23 62.50
C TRP A 52 -26.42 15.11 62.11
N ASN A 53 -26.47 16.37 62.55
CA ASN A 53 -27.59 17.26 62.32
C ASN A 53 -27.14 18.50 61.54
N PRO A 54 -27.43 18.59 60.23
CA PRO A 54 -27.06 19.74 59.41
C PRO A 54 -27.74 21.05 59.82
N ASN A 55 -28.81 20.97 60.63
CA ASN A 55 -29.56 22.12 61.14
C ASN A 55 -29.09 22.57 62.54
N SER A 56 -27.96 22.02 63.02
CA SER A 56 -27.26 22.46 64.22
C SER A 56 -26.16 23.47 63.88
N LEU A 57 -25.47 24.02 64.88
CA LEU A 57 -24.31 24.87 64.62
C LEU A 57 -23.23 24.06 63.86
N PRO A 58 -22.56 24.63 62.85
CA PRO A 58 -21.49 23.94 62.12
C PRO A 58 -20.20 23.82 62.93
N ASP A 59 -20.02 24.67 63.95
CA ASP A 59 -18.89 24.63 64.87
C ASP A 59 -19.31 25.16 66.25
N ASN A 60 -18.62 24.71 67.31
CA ASN A 60 -18.89 25.15 68.68
C ASN A 60 -18.20 26.47 69.05
N TYR A 61 -17.21 26.90 68.26
CA TYR A 61 -16.58 28.19 68.40
C TYR A 61 -17.44 29.25 67.72
N VAL A 62 -18.05 30.11 68.53
CA VAL A 62 -18.89 31.21 68.06
C VAL A 62 -18.15 32.51 68.29
N ALA A 63 -17.69 33.13 67.20
CA ALA A 63 -16.86 34.33 67.24
C ALA A 63 -17.69 35.60 67.44
N CYS A 64 -18.84 35.67 66.77
CA CYS A 64 -19.75 36.81 66.81
C CYS A 64 -21.21 36.35 66.66
N ILE A 65 -22.13 37.10 67.24
CA ILE A 65 -23.56 36.99 67.01
C ILE A 65 -24.07 38.41 66.72
N PHE A 66 -24.91 38.54 65.70
CA PHE A 66 -25.45 39.80 65.24
C PHE A 66 -26.96 39.70 65.02
N CYS A 67 -27.73 40.64 65.59
CA CYS A 67 -29.15 40.79 65.32
C CYS A 67 -29.35 41.85 64.24
N SER A 68 -29.83 41.44 63.06
CA SER A 68 -30.20 42.37 61.98
C SER A 68 -31.46 43.17 62.35
N ARG A 69 -31.62 44.33 61.73
CA ARG A 69 -32.82 45.18 61.84
C ARG A 69 -34.12 44.47 61.47
N ASN A 70 -34.07 43.42 60.66
CA ASN A 70 -35.25 42.60 60.35
C ASN A 70 -35.54 41.53 61.43
N GLY A 71 -34.79 41.52 62.52
CA GLY A 71 -34.93 40.58 63.64
C GLY A 71 -34.29 39.22 63.40
N THR A 72 -33.57 39.03 62.29
CA THR A 72 -32.82 37.80 62.02
C THR A 72 -31.56 37.75 62.87
N ILE A 73 -31.31 36.59 63.49
CA ILE A 73 -30.07 36.34 64.22
C ILE A 73 -29.08 35.63 63.30
N TRP A 74 -27.89 36.22 63.22
CA TRP A 74 -26.74 35.68 62.50
C TRP A 74 -25.66 35.32 63.50
N ALA A 75 -25.01 34.18 63.30
CA ALA A 75 -23.84 33.81 64.09
C ALA A 75 -22.68 33.44 63.19
N GLY A 76 -21.50 33.98 63.49
CA GLY A 76 -20.25 33.67 62.83
C GLY A 76 -19.48 32.60 63.59
N THR A 77 -19.10 31.54 62.89
CA THR A 77 -18.32 30.42 63.42
C THR A 77 -17.02 30.23 62.65
N HIS A 78 -16.16 29.30 63.10
CA HIS A 78 -14.98 28.91 62.31
C HIS A 78 -15.31 28.18 61.00
N GLN A 79 -16.56 27.73 60.80
CA GLN A 79 -17.00 27.00 59.61
C GLN A 79 -18.08 27.74 58.82
N GLY A 80 -17.99 29.07 58.82
CA GLY A 80 -18.91 29.95 58.10
C GLY A 80 -19.98 30.60 58.97
N ILE A 81 -20.89 31.30 58.30
CA ILE A 81 -22.01 32.01 58.93
C ILE A 81 -23.26 31.13 58.95
N VAL A 82 -24.02 31.24 60.04
CA VAL A 82 -25.33 30.63 60.18
C VAL A 82 -26.41 31.66 60.44
N ARG A 83 -27.61 31.37 59.96
CA ARG A 83 -28.84 32.08 60.26
C ARG A 83 -29.68 31.27 61.22
N TYR A 84 -30.23 31.89 62.26
CA TYR A 84 -31.18 31.23 63.15
C TYR A 84 -32.61 31.30 62.59
N ASP A 85 -33.19 30.13 62.37
CA ASP A 85 -34.61 29.98 62.07
C ASP A 85 -35.42 29.96 63.38
N LYS A 86 -36.05 31.10 63.68
CA LYS A 86 -36.90 31.28 64.86
C LYS A 86 -38.09 30.30 64.90
N LYS A 87 -38.63 29.89 63.74
CA LYS A 87 -39.82 29.03 63.66
C LYS A 87 -39.50 27.60 64.06
N HIS A 88 -38.39 27.08 63.57
CA HIS A 88 -37.98 25.69 63.82
C HIS A 88 -36.92 25.55 64.93
N LYS A 89 -36.45 26.67 65.48
CA LYS A 89 -35.36 26.76 66.49
C LYS A 89 -34.09 26.06 66.03
N GLN A 90 -33.68 26.33 64.79
CA GLN A 90 -32.59 25.66 64.10
C GLN A 90 -31.60 26.66 63.49
N PHE A 91 -30.42 26.19 63.11
CA PHE A 91 -29.42 26.99 62.40
C PHE A 91 -29.27 26.52 60.96
N GLU A 92 -29.38 27.46 60.04
CA GLU A 92 -29.18 27.24 58.62
C GLU A 92 -27.81 27.78 58.20
N ARG A 93 -26.97 26.91 57.64
CA ARG A 93 -25.62 27.28 57.18
C ARG A 93 -25.67 27.92 55.80
N ILE A 94 -24.98 29.04 55.65
CA ILE A 94 -24.77 29.67 54.34
C ILE A 94 -23.62 28.96 53.61
N SER A 95 -23.96 28.16 52.60
CA SER A 95 -23.01 27.25 51.92
C SER A 95 -21.78 27.96 51.33
N GLN A 96 -21.93 29.20 50.85
CA GLN A 96 -20.84 29.96 50.21
C GLN A 96 -19.75 30.43 51.20
N THR A 97 -19.98 30.28 52.51
CA THR A 97 -19.08 30.77 53.57
C THR A 97 -18.33 29.65 54.29
N GLY A 98 -18.51 28.39 53.88
CA GLY A 98 -18.06 27.25 54.66
C GLY A 98 -16.55 27.16 54.89
N ASP A 99 -15.77 27.74 53.99
CA ASP A 99 -14.31 27.74 54.03
C ASP A 99 -13.74 28.93 54.84
N PHE A 100 -14.58 29.85 55.30
CA PHE A 100 -14.18 31.07 56.00
C PHE A 100 -14.45 30.99 57.50
N GLN A 101 -13.47 31.43 58.28
CA GLN A 101 -13.65 31.70 59.69
C GLN A 101 -14.25 33.09 59.85
N ILE A 102 -15.50 33.15 60.31
CA ILE A 102 -16.22 34.42 60.46
C ILE A 102 -15.85 35.05 61.79
N LYS A 103 -15.44 36.31 61.77
CA LYS A 103 -14.93 37.03 62.96
C LYS A 103 -15.85 38.14 63.42
N GLY A 104 -16.55 38.80 62.50
CA GLY A 104 -17.46 39.90 62.78
C GLY A 104 -18.51 40.06 61.68
N ILE A 105 -19.68 40.57 62.06
CA ILE A 105 -20.81 40.81 61.16
C ILE A 105 -21.38 42.19 61.49
N GLN A 106 -21.64 42.99 60.46
CA GLN A 106 -22.27 44.30 60.60
C GLN A 106 -23.21 44.56 59.44
N GLU A 107 -24.39 45.09 59.73
CA GLU A 107 -25.37 45.51 58.73
C GLU A 107 -25.20 46.99 58.36
N ASP A 108 -25.37 47.32 57.08
CA ASP A 108 -25.38 48.69 56.56
C ASP A 108 -26.78 49.33 56.51
N SER A 109 -26.90 50.52 55.90
CA SER A 109 -28.18 51.22 55.70
C SER A 109 -29.14 50.48 54.76
N LEU A 110 -28.61 49.65 53.85
CA LEU A 110 -29.34 48.90 52.82
C LEU A 110 -29.72 47.47 53.27
N GLN A 111 -29.50 47.13 54.54
CA GLN A 111 -29.71 45.78 55.11
C GLN A 111 -28.80 44.71 54.49
N GLN A 112 -27.67 45.11 53.92
CA GLN A 112 -26.64 44.18 53.48
C GLN A 112 -25.67 43.89 54.62
N LEU A 113 -25.15 42.67 54.65
CA LEU A 113 -24.25 42.20 55.69
C LEU A 113 -22.81 42.31 55.22
N TRP A 114 -22.00 42.98 56.02
CA TRP A 114 -20.56 43.09 55.90
C TRP A 114 -19.92 42.15 56.91
N ILE A 115 -19.16 41.18 56.41
CA ILE A 115 -18.70 40.04 57.20
C ILE A 115 -17.18 39.99 57.14
N THR A 116 -16.52 40.17 58.29
CA THR A 116 -15.06 40.05 58.40
C THR A 116 -14.66 38.60 58.58
N THR A 117 -13.63 38.16 57.86
CA THR A 117 -13.16 36.77 57.88
C THR A 117 -11.65 36.68 58.08
N ASN A 118 -11.14 35.45 58.14
CA ASN A 118 -9.70 35.18 58.06
C ASN A 118 -9.09 35.35 56.66
N ASP A 119 -9.92 35.50 55.61
CA ASP A 119 -9.46 35.69 54.22
C ASP A 119 -10.34 36.71 53.47
N GLY A 120 -10.32 37.94 53.96
CA GLY A 120 -10.97 39.09 53.34
C GLY A 120 -12.31 39.46 53.97
N LEU A 121 -12.99 40.40 53.31
CA LEU A 121 -14.29 40.94 53.68
C LEU A 121 -15.34 40.44 52.69
N LEU A 122 -16.47 39.95 53.20
CA LEU A 122 -17.59 39.52 52.37
C LEU A 122 -18.72 40.53 52.47
N LEU A 123 -19.33 40.87 51.33
CA LEU A 123 -20.60 41.57 51.25
C LEU A 123 -21.68 40.56 50.88
N SER A 124 -22.75 40.54 51.64
CA SER A 124 -23.88 39.64 51.47
C SER A 124 -25.19 40.39 51.48
N ASP A 125 -26.21 39.87 50.78
CA ASP A 125 -27.57 40.38 50.94
C ASP A 125 -28.18 39.99 52.29
N SER A 126 -29.39 40.47 52.56
CA SER A 126 -30.12 40.17 53.79
C SER A 126 -30.50 38.69 53.97
N THR A 127 -30.32 37.86 52.93
CA THR A 127 -30.63 36.43 52.95
C THR A 127 -29.39 35.57 53.22
N GLY A 128 -28.18 36.15 53.16
CA GLY A 128 -26.92 35.46 53.33
C GLY A 128 -26.24 35.06 52.01
N ASN A 129 -26.77 35.44 50.85
CA ASN A 129 -26.09 35.19 49.58
C ASN A 129 -24.90 36.16 49.44
N ILE A 130 -23.70 35.66 49.10
CA ILE A 130 -22.50 36.50 48.98
C ILE A 130 -22.55 37.20 47.63
N LEU A 131 -22.59 38.53 47.67
CA LEU A 131 -22.63 39.41 46.50
C LEU A 131 -21.21 39.72 46.01
N ARG A 132 -20.29 40.01 46.94
CA ARG A 132 -18.95 40.49 46.61
C ARG A 132 -17.92 40.09 47.67
N ARG A 133 -16.67 39.96 47.25
CA ARG A 133 -15.53 39.63 48.12
C ARG A 133 -14.42 40.67 47.95
N PHE A 134 -13.91 41.19 49.05
CA PHE A 134 -12.84 42.18 49.08
C PHE A 134 -11.61 41.58 49.74
N TYR A 135 -10.45 41.99 49.24
CA TYR A 135 -9.13 41.44 49.58
C TYR A 135 -8.14 42.59 49.73
N GLU A 136 -6.90 42.27 50.11
CA GLU A 136 -5.80 43.23 50.26
C GLU A 136 -5.61 44.09 48.99
N TYR A 137 -5.65 43.48 47.81
CA TYR A 137 -5.53 44.20 46.53
C TYR A 137 -6.73 45.12 46.21
N HIS A 138 -7.81 45.05 46.98
CA HIS A 138 -8.92 46.01 46.93
C HIS A 138 -8.74 47.20 47.89
N GLY A 139 -7.61 47.26 48.61
CA GLY A 139 -7.29 48.32 49.57
C GLY A 139 -7.53 47.95 51.04
N LEU A 140 -7.76 46.66 51.34
CA LEU A 140 -7.73 46.19 52.73
C LEU A 140 -6.27 46.17 53.23
N PRO A 141 -6.01 46.46 54.52
CA PRO A 141 -4.66 46.43 55.09
C PRO A 141 -4.04 45.02 55.06
N ASN A 142 -4.87 43.99 55.10
CA ASN A 142 -4.54 42.57 54.89
C ASN A 142 -5.84 41.77 54.71
N ASN A 143 -5.71 40.51 54.29
CA ASN A 143 -6.86 39.59 54.22
C ASN A 143 -7.32 39.09 55.60
N ASP A 144 -6.42 38.91 56.57
CA ASP A 144 -6.81 38.41 57.89
C ASP A 144 -7.40 39.53 58.76
N LEU A 145 -8.72 39.70 58.69
CA LEU A 145 -9.43 40.76 59.39
C LEU A 145 -9.65 40.39 60.86
N SER A 146 -10.00 41.37 61.68
CA SER A 146 -10.32 41.16 63.09
C SER A 146 -11.83 41.08 63.33
N LYS A 147 -12.22 40.76 64.57
CA LYS A 147 -13.61 40.88 65.03
C LYS A 147 -14.10 42.32 65.18
N ALA A 148 -13.19 43.30 65.11
CA ALA A 148 -13.55 44.71 65.23
C ALA A 148 -14.19 45.18 63.92
N ILE A 149 -15.51 45.23 63.89
CA ILE A 149 -16.31 45.84 62.84
C ILE A 149 -17.38 46.73 63.49
N CYS A 150 -17.57 47.93 62.95
CA CYS A 150 -18.55 48.87 63.49
C CYS A 150 -19.09 49.78 62.39
N ARG A 151 -20.39 50.07 62.42
CA ARG A 151 -21.01 51.11 61.60
C ARG A 151 -21.08 52.43 62.38
N LEU A 152 -20.48 53.48 61.83
CA LEU A 152 -20.49 54.82 62.38
C LEU A 152 -21.84 55.51 62.18
N HIS A 153 -22.05 56.62 62.91
CA HIS A 153 -23.29 57.41 62.83
C HIS A 153 -23.55 57.97 61.42
N ASN A 154 -22.49 58.24 60.66
CA ASN A 154 -22.57 58.74 59.29
C ASN A 154 -22.86 57.63 58.25
N GLY A 155 -22.99 56.38 58.68
CA GLY A 155 -23.25 55.23 57.79
C GLY A 155 -22.01 54.47 57.34
N ASN A 156 -20.82 55.06 57.46
CA ASN A 156 -19.57 54.38 57.08
C ASN A 156 -19.30 53.17 57.99
N ILE A 157 -18.59 52.19 57.44
CA ILE A 157 -18.16 51.01 58.18
C ILE A 157 -16.65 51.10 58.43
N VAL A 158 -16.26 50.79 59.66
CA VAL A 158 -14.87 50.62 60.08
C VAL A 158 -14.63 49.14 60.34
N ILE A 159 -13.55 48.61 59.78
CA ILE A 159 -13.06 47.25 60.02
C ILE A 159 -11.62 47.31 60.51
N GLY A 160 -11.31 46.58 61.58
CA GLY A 160 -9.97 46.46 62.12
C GLY A 160 -9.25 45.22 61.63
N SER A 161 -7.92 45.25 61.62
CA SER A 161 -7.05 44.12 61.42
C SER A 161 -5.78 44.23 62.28
N MET A 162 -4.89 43.25 62.18
CA MET A 162 -3.59 43.31 62.87
C MET A 162 -2.65 44.42 62.33
N TYR A 163 -2.95 44.99 61.15
CA TYR A 163 -2.15 46.03 60.51
C TYR A 163 -2.85 47.40 60.46
N GLY A 164 -3.90 47.60 61.27
CA GLY A 164 -4.61 48.87 61.35
C GLY A 164 -6.12 48.72 61.14
N PHE A 165 -6.73 49.66 60.43
CA PHE A 165 -8.16 49.62 60.11
C PHE A 165 -8.44 50.22 58.73
N SER A 166 -9.54 49.78 58.11
CA SER A 166 -10.13 50.42 56.93
C SER A 166 -11.44 51.10 57.30
N LEU A 167 -11.65 52.29 56.73
CA LEU A 167 -12.91 53.03 56.78
C LEU A 167 -13.43 53.15 55.35
N PHE A 168 -14.68 52.77 55.11
CA PHE A 168 -15.30 52.87 53.79
C PHE A 168 -16.78 53.22 53.86
N ASP A 169 -17.29 53.74 52.74
CA ASP A 169 -18.71 53.96 52.51
C ASP A 169 -19.32 52.68 51.90
N PRO A 170 -20.21 51.97 52.61
CA PRO A 170 -20.82 50.75 52.09
C PRO A 170 -21.67 51.01 50.85
N GLU A 171 -22.34 52.15 50.74
CA GLU A 171 -23.23 52.43 49.61
C GLU A 171 -22.47 52.63 48.29
N VAL A 172 -21.22 53.11 48.36
CA VAL A 172 -20.34 53.21 47.19
C VAL A 172 -19.86 51.82 46.77
N LEU A 173 -19.42 51.00 47.72
CA LEU A 173 -18.87 49.68 47.45
C LEU A 173 -19.91 48.62 47.11
N SER A 174 -21.19 48.86 47.40
CA SER A 174 -22.31 47.98 47.02
C SER A 174 -22.85 48.24 45.62
N ARG A 175 -22.40 49.30 44.94
CA ARG A 175 -22.89 49.61 43.58
C ARG A 175 -22.45 48.55 42.56
N PRO A 176 -23.29 48.26 41.55
CA PRO A 176 -22.87 47.50 40.39
C PRO A 176 -21.72 48.23 39.68
N LEU A 177 -20.70 47.50 39.28
CA LEU A 177 -19.58 48.08 38.54
C LEU A 177 -19.90 48.11 37.05
N PRO A 178 -19.40 49.12 36.32
CA PRO A 178 -19.52 49.14 34.89
C PRO A 178 -18.81 47.92 34.29
N SER A 179 -19.41 47.40 33.21
CA SER A 179 -18.82 46.36 32.39
C SER A 179 -17.48 46.83 31.80
N GLN A 180 -16.41 46.06 32.00
CA GLN A 180 -15.13 46.34 31.39
C GLN A 180 -15.17 46.00 29.89
N LYS A 181 -14.57 46.87 29.07
CA LYS A 181 -14.46 46.62 27.63
C LYS A 181 -13.25 45.71 27.38
N ILE A 182 -13.47 44.64 26.61
CA ILE A 182 -12.40 43.76 26.14
C ILE A 182 -11.80 44.39 24.88
N MET A 183 -10.47 44.43 24.82
CA MET A 183 -9.68 44.83 23.67
C MET A 183 -8.86 43.65 23.19
N LEU A 184 -8.66 43.58 21.87
CA LEU A 184 -7.72 42.64 21.26
C LEU A 184 -6.35 43.32 21.22
N THR A 185 -5.34 42.68 21.79
CA THR A 185 -4.00 43.27 21.95
C THR A 185 -3.05 42.84 20.85
N ASP A 186 -3.11 41.57 20.44
CA ASP A 186 -2.32 41.02 19.35
C ASP A 186 -3.09 39.91 18.62
N ILE A 187 -2.80 39.72 17.34
CA ILE A 187 -3.31 38.59 16.55
C ILE A 187 -2.16 38.02 15.75
N GLN A 188 -1.94 36.72 15.93
CA GLN A 188 -0.96 35.96 15.18
C GLN A 188 -1.66 34.91 14.34
N VAL A 189 -1.27 34.78 13.08
CA VAL A 189 -1.77 33.78 12.15
C VAL A 189 -0.58 32.97 11.65
N ASN A 190 -0.64 31.65 11.81
CA ASN A 190 0.45 30.73 11.52
C ASN A 190 1.81 31.17 12.13
N GLY A 191 1.79 31.76 13.32
CA GLY A 191 2.97 32.23 14.05
C GLY A 191 3.56 33.56 13.56
N SER A 192 2.90 34.25 12.63
CA SER A 192 3.28 35.59 12.18
C SER A 192 2.25 36.63 12.63
N ALA A 193 2.72 37.82 13.03
CA ALA A 193 1.84 38.93 13.39
C ALA A 193 0.93 39.30 12.21
N PHE A 194 -0.37 39.41 12.47
CA PHE A 194 -1.36 39.74 11.45
C PHE A 194 -1.67 41.25 11.49
N PRO A 195 -1.35 42.01 10.43
CA PRO A 195 -1.53 43.46 10.39
C PRO A 195 -3.00 43.81 10.15
N ALA A 196 -3.88 43.53 11.11
CA ALA A 196 -5.26 43.98 11.07
C ALA A 196 -5.44 45.27 11.88
N ASN A 197 -6.10 46.25 11.27
CA ASN A 197 -6.56 47.45 11.95
C ASN A 197 -7.79 47.10 12.80
N LEU A 198 -7.56 46.45 13.94
CA LEU A 198 -8.57 45.71 14.72
C LEU A 198 -9.59 46.54 15.50
N ASN A 199 -9.52 47.87 15.42
CA ASN A 199 -10.36 48.74 16.24
C ASN A 199 -11.70 49.15 15.62
N LYS A 200 -12.01 48.76 14.37
CA LYS A 200 -13.26 49.20 13.70
C LYS A 200 -14.26 48.11 13.35
N GLU A 201 -13.84 46.89 12.99
CA GLU A 201 -14.78 45.92 12.39
C GLU A 201 -14.92 44.57 13.10
N TRP A 202 -14.13 44.25 14.15
CA TRP A 202 -14.20 42.97 14.89
C TRP A 202 -14.41 41.75 13.94
N LYS A 203 -13.64 41.76 12.85
CA LYS A 203 -13.76 40.80 11.75
C LYS A 203 -12.38 40.38 11.27
N LEU A 204 -12.13 39.08 11.23
CA LEU A 204 -10.90 38.46 10.76
C LEU A 204 -11.23 37.55 9.58
N ASN A 205 -10.72 37.89 8.39
CA ASN A 205 -10.87 37.05 7.20
C ASN A 205 -9.53 36.39 6.91
N LEU A 206 -9.51 35.07 6.94
CA LEU A 206 -8.33 34.22 6.78
C LEU A 206 -8.43 33.43 5.48
N LYS A 207 -7.29 33.22 4.82
CA LYS A 207 -7.18 32.29 3.69
C LYS A 207 -7.30 30.84 4.16
N ALA A 208 -7.51 29.92 3.24
CA ALA A 208 -7.63 28.49 3.54
C ALA A 208 -6.39 27.90 4.25
N GLU A 209 -5.21 28.44 3.98
CA GLU A 209 -3.92 28.04 4.57
C GLU A 209 -3.68 28.68 5.94
N GLU A 210 -4.39 29.76 6.25
CA GLU A 210 -4.29 30.56 7.48
C GLU A 210 -5.22 30.00 8.55
N ASN A 211 -5.15 28.68 8.78
CA ASN A 211 -6.12 27.95 9.62
C ASN A 211 -5.68 27.79 11.09
N SER A 212 -4.54 28.36 11.46
CA SER A 212 -4.04 28.39 12.83
C SER A 212 -3.83 29.84 13.26
N PHE A 213 -4.43 30.23 14.38
CA PHE A 213 -4.39 31.60 14.85
C PHE A 213 -4.37 31.67 16.38
N GLU A 214 -3.78 32.73 16.88
CA GLU A 214 -3.67 33.06 18.30
C GLU A 214 -4.11 34.51 18.47
N ILE A 215 -5.04 34.74 19.39
CA ILE A 215 -5.64 36.04 19.62
C ILE A 215 -5.45 36.40 21.08
N ASP A 216 -4.68 37.45 21.30
CA ASP A 216 -4.45 38.00 22.61
C ASP A 216 -5.50 39.07 22.91
N PHE A 217 -5.98 39.07 24.14
CA PHE A 217 -7.01 39.98 24.60
C PHE A 217 -6.73 40.49 26.00
N ALA A 218 -7.19 41.69 26.30
CA ALA A 218 -7.10 42.26 27.64
C ALA A 218 -8.32 43.13 27.93
N ALA A 219 -8.75 43.17 29.19
CA ALA A 219 -9.72 44.16 29.64
C ALA A 219 -9.03 45.51 29.91
N THR A 220 -9.80 46.60 29.76
CA THR A 220 -9.31 47.97 30.00
C THR A 220 -9.06 48.33 31.47
N ASP A 221 -9.19 47.38 32.40
CA ASP A 221 -9.02 47.62 33.83
C ASP A 221 -7.57 47.39 34.26
N TYR A 222 -6.87 48.50 34.48
CA TYR A 222 -5.48 48.52 34.92
C TYR A 222 -5.34 48.28 36.43
N ALA A 223 -6.35 48.59 37.23
CA ALA A 223 -6.26 48.55 38.69
C ALA A 223 -6.31 47.10 39.21
N TYR A 224 -7.13 46.26 38.58
CA TYR A 224 -7.33 44.87 38.99
C TYR A 224 -6.80 43.84 37.99
N SER A 225 -6.08 44.28 36.95
CA SER A 225 -5.64 43.45 35.82
C SER A 225 -5.13 42.05 36.22
N PRO A 226 -4.22 41.88 37.21
CA PRO A 226 -3.68 40.55 37.58
C PRO A 226 -4.71 39.58 38.17
N TYR A 227 -5.83 40.08 38.68
CA TYR A 227 -6.86 39.32 39.40
C TYR A 227 -8.10 39.02 38.56
N LEU A 228 -8.15 39.57 37.32
CA LEU A 228 -9.25 39.31 36.41
C LEU A 228 -9.19 37.86 35.88
N LYS A 229 -10.36 37.24 35.77
CA LYS A 229 -10.52 35.92 35.16
C LYS A 229 -11.20 36.09 33.81
N TYR A 230 -10.70 35.38 32.82
CA TYR A 230 -11.21 35.42 31.46
C TYR A 230 -11.77 34.06 31.10
N ARG A 231 -12.78 34.05 30.23
CA ARG A 231 -13.23 32.85 29.55
C ARG A 231 -13.46 33.13 28.07
N TYR A 232 -13.16 32.15 27.24
CA TYR A 232 -13.33 32.26 25.80
C TYR A 232 -13.81 30.96 25.17
N ARG A 233 -14.43 31.06 23.99
CA ARG A 233 -14.80 29.92 23.15
C ARG A 233 -14.97 30.29 21.68
N LEU A 234 -14.76 29.34 20.78
CA LEU A 234 -14.95 29.49 19.34
C LEU A 234 -16.24 28.77 18.89
N VAL A 235 -17.30 29.51 18.58
CA VAL A 235 -18.59 28.95 18.14
C VAL A 235 -18.65 28.91 16.61
N PRO A 236 -19.08 27.80 15.96
CA PRO A 236 -19.64 26.57 16.54
C PRO A 236 -18.61 25.45 16.79
N PHE A 237 -17.30 25.72 16.70
CA PHE A 237 -16.24 24.72 16.87
C PHE A 237 -16.29 24.03 18.24
N GLU A 238 -16.59 24.78 19.31
CA GLU A 238 -16.71 24.25 20.66
C GLU A 238 -17.95 24.78 21.42
N LYS A 239 -18.40 24.01 22.42
CA LYS A 239 -19.57 24.34 23.25
C LYS A 239 -19.22 24.82 24.66
N LYS A 240 -18.12 24.30 25.23
CA LYS A 240 -17.66 24.62 26.60
C LYS A 240 -16.79 25.87 26.59
N TRP A 241 -16.76 26.57 27.71
CA TRP A 241 -15.87 27.71 27.93
C TRP A 241 -14.48 27.24 28.35
N ASN A 242 -13.45 27.83 27.75
CA ASN A 242 -12.07 27.74 28.22
C ASN A 242 -11.80 28.90 29.18
N TYR A 243 -11.03 28.66 30.24
CA TYR A 243 -10.74 29.66 31.27
C TYR A 243 -9.26 30.01 31.24
N THR A 244 -8.94 31.30 31.40
CA THR A 244 -7.56 31.76 31.54
C THR A 244 -7.45 32.94 32.50
N THR A 245 -6.24 33.14 33.02
CA THR A 245 -5.88 34.24 33.92
C THR A 245 -4.58 34.87 33.46
N PRO A 246 -4.35 36.17 33.75
CA PRO A 246 -3.08 36.82 33.49
C PRO A 246 -1.89 36.02 34.06
N PRO A 247 -0.71 36.05 33.39
CA PRO A 247 -0.39 36.88 32.22
C PRO A 247 -0.80 36.25 30.87
N LEU A 248 -1.28 35.00 30.86
CA LEU A 248 -1.55 34.24 29.64
C LEU A 248 -2.95 34.55 29.09
N LEU A 249 -3.10 35.67 28.38
CA LEU A 249 -4.39 36.14 27.87
C LEU A 249 -4.58 35.85 26.37
N SER A 250 -4.26 34.62 25.97
CA SER A 250 -4.24 34.19 24.56
C SER A 250 -5.27 33.08 24.30
N ALA A 251 -6.08 33.24 23.25
CA ALA A 251 -6.91 32.16 22.69
C ALA A 251 -6.21 31.57 21.48
N LYS A 252 -5.71 30.33 21.61
CA LYS A 252 -4.93 29.65 20.58
C LYS A 252 -5.72 28.52 19.94
N TYR A 253 -5.84 28.55 18.61
CA TYR A 253 -6.51 27.54 17.82
C TYR A 253 -5.63 27.08 16.67
N THR A 254 -5.58 25.77 16.43
CA THR A 254 -4.76 25.17 15.37
C THR A 254 -5.62 24.30 14.46
N ASN A 255 -5.30 24.34 13.16
CA ASN A 255 -5.93 23.51 12.12
C ASN A 255 -7.47 23.56 12.09
N ILE A 256 -8.03 24.77 12.20
CA ILE A 256 -9.49 24.98 12.19
C ILE A 256 -10.03 24.78 10.76
N PRO A 257 -11.14 24.05 10.57
CA PRO A 257 -11.75 23.89 9.25
C PRO A 257 -12.16 25.23 8.61
N PHE A 258 -12.33 25.25 7.29
CA PHE A 258 -12.91 26.42 6.62
C PHE A 258 -14.35 26.65 7.08
N GLY A 259 -14.77 27.90 7.19
CA GLY A 259 -16.09 28.22 7.72
C GLY A 259 -16.18 29.57 8.39
N LYS A 260 -17.32 29.79 9.06
CA LYS A 260 -17.64 31.02 9.81
C LYS A 260 -17.68 30.69 11.29
N TYR A 261 -16.93 31.46 12.07
CA TYR A 261 -16.78 31.28 13.50
C TYR A 261 -16.95 32.59 14.25
N TRP A 262 -17.31 32.49 15.52
CA TRP A 262 -17.37 33.59 16.48
C TRP A 262 -16.47 33.24 17.66
N LEU A 263 -15.40 34.01 17.86
CA LEU A 263 -14.65 33.96 19.10
C LEU A 263 -15.37 34.83 20.12
N GLU A 264 -15.95 34.18 21.11
CA GLU A 264 -16.64 34.80 22.24
C GLU A 264 -15.68 34.89 23.42
N ILE A 265 -15.53 36.07 24.01
CA ILE A 265 -14.65 36.33 25.16
C ILE A 265 -15.45 37.07 26.22
N GLU A 266 -15.28 36.65 27.47
CA GLU A 266 -15.86 37.29 28.65
C GLU A 266 -14.82 37.43 29.75
N VAL A 267 -15.00 38.43 30.59
CA VAL A 267 -14.09 38.77 31.69
C VAL A 267 -14.88 39.03 32.96
N THR A 268 -14.30 38.70 34.10
CA THR A 268 -14.85 39.13 35.39
C THR A 268 -14.56 40.61 35.65
N ASN A 269 -15.31 41.24 36.54
CA ASN A 269 -14.87 42.50 37.13
C ASN A 269 -13.73 42.26 38.14
N GLY A 270 -13.21 43.36 38.75
CA GLY A 270 -12.15 43.29 39.77
C GLY A 270 -12.48 42.41 40.97
N TYR A 271 -13.76 42.17 41.24
CA TYR A 271 -14.24 41.37 42.37
C TYR A 271 -14.59 39.91 41.99
N GLY A 272 -14.35 39.51 40.75
CA GLY A 272 -14.57 38.13 40.28
C GLY A 272 -15.99 37.83 39.79
N GLU A 273 -16.86 38.82 39.64
CA GLU A 273 -18.21 38.66 39.10
C GLU A 273 -18.15 38.63 37.56
N TRP A 274 -18.79 37.66 36.90
CA TRP A 274 -18.80 37.57 35.43
C TRP A 274 -19.62 38.70 34.81
N ASN A 275 -19.01 39.40 33.86
CA ASN A 275 -19.70 40.37 33.04
C ASN A 275 -20.56 39.63 32.00
N ASN A 276 -21.88 39.86 32.00
CA ASN A 276 -22.80 39.29 30.99
C ASN A 276 -22.65 39.91 29.59
N GLN A 277 -21.63 40.75 29.37
CA GLN A 277 -21.26 41.25 28.05
C GLN A 277 -20.18 40.37 27.42
N THR A 278 -20.58 39.66 26.37
CA THR A 278 -19.68 38.85 25.54
C THR A 278 -19.08 39.69 24.42
N ALA A 279 -17.76 39.77 24.38
CA ALA A 279 -17.03 40.32 23.24
C ALA A 279 -16.99 39.28 22.11
N LYS A 280 -17.37 39.67 20.87
CA LYS A 280 -17.53 38.74 19.76
C LYS A 280 -16.70 39.15 18.54
N LEU A 281 -15.68 38.37 18.23
CA LEU A 281 -14.88 38.53 17.01
C LEU A 281 -15.37 37.55 15.95
N PHE A 282 -15.76 38.07 14.78
CA PHE A 282 -16.11 37.22 13.64
C PHE A 282 -14.86 36.73 12.95
N ILE A 283 -14.75 35.42 12.72
CA ILE A 283 -13.63 34.80 12.01
C ILE A 283 -14.18 34.02 10.81
N HIS A 284 -13.67 34.30 9.61
CA HIS A 284 -14.04 33.60 8.40
C HIS A 284 -12.80 33.02 7.74
N ILE A 285 -12.73 31.69 7.67
CA ILE A 285 -11.67 30.95 6.98
C ILE A 285 -12.20 30.56 5.60
N ALA A 286 -11.55 31.06 4.55
CA ALA A 286 -11.96 30.84 3.17
C ALA A 286 -11.95 29.35 2.79
N THR A 287 -12.89 28.94 1.95
CA THR A 287 -12.90 27.60 1.36
C THR A 287 -11.66 27.39 0.48
N PRO A 288 -10.93 26.26 0.62
CA PRO A 288 -9.81 25.95 -0.26
C PRO A 288 -10.24 25.90 -1.73
N TRP A 289 -9.37 26.33 -2.64
CA TRP A 289 -9.68 26.41 -4.07
C TRP A 289 -10.05 25.04 -4.68
N TYR A 290 -9.46 23.94 -4.19
CA TYR A 290 -9.75 22.58 -4.64
C TYR A 290 -11.11 22.02 -4.16
N TYR A 291 -11.79 22.71 -3.24
CA TYR A 291 -13.20 22.44 -2.91
C TYR A 291 -14.18 23.19 -3.82
N SER A 292 -13.69 23.99 -4.76
CA SER A 292 -14.55 24.72 -5.70
C SER A 292 -15.17 23.77 -6.74
N TRP A 293 -16.43 24.03 -7.09
CA TRP A 293 -17.18 23.24 -8.07
C TRP A 293 -16.47 23.08 -9.42
N TRP A 294 -15.79 24.14 -9.91
CA TRP A 294 -15.07 24.10 -11.18
C TRP A 294 -13.89 23.12 -11.16
N PHE A 295 -13.17 23.01 -10.03
CA PHE A 295 -12.04 22.10 -9.89
C PHE A 295 -12.52 20.65 -9.82
N ILE A 296 -13.62 20.40 -9.12
CA ILE A 296 -14.27 19.08 -9.07
C ILE A 296 -14.70 18.66 -10.48
N ILE A 297 -15.33 19.55 -11.25
CA ILE A 297 -15.71 19.28 -12.65
C ILE A 297 -14.47 19.01 -13.52
N LEU A 298 -13.40 19.79 -13.37
CA LEU A 298 -12.16 19.60 -14.11
C LEU A 298 -11.54 18.23 -13.78
N LEU A 299 -11.55 17.83 -12.51
CA LEU A 299 -11.02 16.54 -12.05
C LEU A 299 -11.84 15.38 -12.62
N ILE A 300 -13.18 15.46 -12.58
CA ILE A 300 -14.07 14.50 -13.22
C ILE A 300 -13.82 14.45 -14.74
N GLY A 301 -13.71 15.60 -15.40
CA GLY A 301 -13.44 15.71 -16.84
C GLY A 301 -12.10 15.09 -17.24
N SER A 302 -11.04 15.34 -16.45
CA SER A 302 -9.73 14.73 -16.64
C SER A 302 -9.77 13.21 -16.48
N GLY A 303 -10.56 12.71 -15.52
CA GLY A 303 -10.80 11.27 -15.33
C GLY A 303 -11.50 10.64 -16.54
N ILE A 304 -12.54 11.28 -17.08
CA ILE A 304 -13.23 10.83 -18.29
C ILE A 304 -12.28 10.81 -19.50
N LEU A 305 -11.46 11.85 -19.68
CA LEU A 305 -10.47 11.92 -20.75
C LEU A 305 -9.37 10.86 -20.60
N ALA A 306 -8.91 10.59 -19.38
CA ALA A 306 -7.94 9.55 -19.11
C ALA A 306 -8.51 8.15 -19.43
N ILE A 307 -9.74 7.87 -19.00
CA ILE A 307 -10.45 6.62 -19.33
C ILE A 307 -10.62 6.50 -20.85
N TRP A 308 -11.07 7.56 -21.51
CA TRP A 308 -11.23 7.58 -22.97
C TRP A 308 -9.89 7.35 -23.69
N GLY A 309 -8.81 7.97 -23.22
CA GLY A 309 -7.46 7.77 -23.73
C GLY A 309 -6.96 6.35 -23.55
N ILE A 310 -7.21 5.72 -22.39
CA ILE A 310 -6.89 4.32 -22.12
C ILE A 310 -7.66 3.39 -23.06
N ILE A 311 -8.96 3.63 -23.25
CA ILE A 311 -9.80 2.84 -24.17
C ILE A 311 -9.26 2.96 -25.60
N ARG A 312 -9.02 4.18 -26.09
CA ARG A 312 -8.44 4.43 -27.43
C ARG A 312 -7.06 3.80 -27.61
N PHE A 313 -6.22 3.86 -26.59
CA PHE A 313 -4.89 3.23 -26.62
C PHE A 313 -5.00 1.72 -26.71
N ARG A 314 -5.91 1.11 -25.93
CA ARG A 314 -6.16 -0.32 -25.93
C ARG A 314 -6.76 -0.82 -27.25
N GLU A 315 -7.69 -0.07 -27.84
CA GLU A 315 -8.20 -0.34 -29.19
C GLU A 315 -7.08 -0.33 -30.23
N ARG A 316 -6.15 0.63 -30.14
CA ARG A 316 -5.02 0.71 -31.07
C ARG A 316 -4.02 -0.44 -30.88
N GLN A 317 -3.74 -0.85 -29.64
CA GLN A 317 -2.92 -2.03 -29.36
C GLN A 317 -3.56 -3.30 -29.92
N LEU A 318 -4.85 -3.52 -29.66
CA LEU A 318 -5.58 -4.69 -30.17
C LEU A 318 -5.59 -4.74 -31.70
N ARG A 319 -5.72 -3.58 -32.36
CA ARG A 319 -5.70 -3.52 -33.83
C ARG A 319 -4.32 -3.90 -34.39
N ASN A 320 -3.24 -3.39 -33.79
CA ASN A 320 -1.88 -3.75 -34.19
C ASN A 320 -1.56 -5.22 -33.93
N GLU A 321 -2.00 -5.79 -32.81
CA GLU A 321 -1.84 -7.21 -32.49
C GLU A 321 -2.59 -8.10 -33.48
N ASN A 322 -3.83 -7.74 -33.85
CA ASN A 322 -4.59 -8.47 -34.86
C ASN A 322 -3.91 -8.43 -36.23
N GLU A 323 -3.40 -7.27 -36.66
CA GLU A 323 -2.69 -7.16 -37.95
C GLU A 323 -1.39 -8.01 -37.97
N GLN A 324 -0.64 -8.04 -36.85
CA GLN A 324 0.53 -8.92 -36.71
C GLN A 324 0.15 -10.39 -36.70
N LEU A 325 -0.95 -10.75 -36.03
CA LEU A 325 -1.44 -12.11 -35.96
C LEU A 325 -1.89 -12.59 -37.34
N GLU A 326 -2.62 -11.76 -38.10
CA GLU A 326 -3.03 -12.08 -39.46
C GLU A 326 -1.84 -12.30 -40.40
N ALA A 327 -0.82 -11.43 -40.33
CA ALA A 327 0.41 -11.60 -41.09
C ALA A 327 1.15 -12.91 -40.74
N LEU A 328 1.25 -13.22 -39.44
CA LEU A 328 1.90 -14.45 -38.96
C LEU A 328 1.12 -15.71 -39.35
N VAL A 329 -0.21 -15.68 -39.25
CA VAL A 329 -1.09 -16.77 -39.68
C VAL A 329 -0.89 -17.02 -41.17
N LYS A 330 -0.89 -15.96 -41.98
CA LYS A 330 -0.67 -16.05 -43.43
C LYS A 330 0.70 -16.65 -43.78
N GLU A 331 1.76 -16.21 -43.10
CA GLU A 331 3.10 -16.76 -43.30
C GLU A 331 3.17 -18.25 -42.93
N ARG A 332 2.54 -18.65 -41.80
CA ARG A 332 2.49 -20.04 -41.36
C ARG A 332 1.67 -20.91 -42.31
N THR A 333 0.54 -20.42 -42.81
CA THR A 333 -0.27 -21.17 -43.78
C THR A 333 0.50 -21.39 -45.07
N GLU A 334 1.21 -20.39 -45.59
CA GLU A 334 2.04 -20.54 -46.79
C GLU A 334 3.19 -21.54 -46.61
N LYS A 335 3.87 -21.51 -45.45
CA LYS A 335 4.89 -22.52 -45.10
C LYS A 335 4.32 -23.93 -45.06
N LEU A 336 3.14 -24.11 -44.45
CA LEU A 336 2.47 -25.41 -44.39
C LEU A 336 2.08 -25.92 -45.78
N TYR A 337 1.56 -25.06 -46.65
CA TYR A 337 1.22 -25.43 -48.03
C TYR A 337 2.43 -25.93 -48.80
N ARG A 338 3.59 -25.26 -48.69
CA ARG A 338 4.83 -25.71 -49.35
C ARG A 338 5.31 -27.08 -48.87
N ILE A 339 5.24 -27.32 -47.55
CA ILE A 339 5.61 -28.63 -46.97
C ILE A 339 4.65 -29.71 -47.45
N MET A 340 3.35 -29.44 -47.46
CA MET A 340 2.35 -30.40 -47.95
C MET A 340 2.52 -30.70 -49.44
N GLU A 341 2.84 -29.70 -50.26
CA GLU A 341 3.07 -29.89 -51.70
C GLU A 341 4.29 -30.78 -51.97
N ASN A 342 5.41 -30.53 -51.28
CA ASN A 342 6.62 -31.37 -51.37
C ASN A 342 6.33 -32.81 -50.93
N LYS A 343 5.57 -32.98 -49.84
CA LYS A 343 5.14 -34.29 -49.34
C LYS A 343 4.29 -35.03 -50.39
N ASN A 344 3.33 -34.36 -51.01
CA ASN A 344 2.46 -34.97 -52.03
C ASN A 344 3.23 -35.37 -53.30
N LYS A 345 4.14 -34.51 -53.78
CA LYS A 345 5.01 -34.84 -54.92
C LYS A 345 5.86 -36.09 -54.65
N PHE A 346 6.39 -36.24 -53.44
CA PHE A 346 7.14 -37.42 -53.03
C PHE A 346 6.27 -38.69 -52.97
N PHE A 347 5.10 -38.63 -52.32
CA PHE A 347 4.18 -39.77 -52.25
C PHE A 347 3.85 -40.33 -53.64
N ASN A 348 3.62 -39.46 -54.63
CA ASN A 348 3.35 -39.89 -56.00
C ASN A 348 4.52 -40.67 -56.63
N ILE A 349 5.77 -40.27 -56.37
CA ILE A 349 6.98 -40.95 -56.88
C ILE A 349 7.14 -42.32 -56.21
N VAL A 350 7.00 -42.38 -54.89
CA VAL A 350 7.11 -43.61 -54.11
C VAL A 350 6.06 -44.62 -54.53
N SER A 351 4.80 -44.20 -54.68
CA SER A 351 3.73 -45.06 -55.15
C SER A 351 4.03 -45.63 -56.53
N HIS A 352 4.60 -44.82 -57.44
CA HIS A 352 4.99 -45.28 -58.77
C HIS A 352 6.13 -46.30 -58.73
N ASP A 353 7.19 -46.04 -57.95
CA ASP A 353 8.38 -46.89 -57.92
C ASP A 353 8.20 -48.16 -57.07
N LEU A 354 7.29 -48.20 -56.09
CA LEU A 354 6.85 -49.43 -55.41
C LEU A 354 5.97 -50.31 -56.31
N LYS A 355 5.14 -49.70 -57.17
CA LYS A 355 4.22 -50.43 -58.05
C LYS A 355 4.98 -51.30 -59.04
N SER A 356 6.16 -50.88 -59.50
CA SER A 356 6.96 -51.62 -60.49
C SER A 356 7.46 -52.99 -59.99
N PRO A 357 8.19 -53.13 -58.86
CA PRO A 357 8.61 -54.44 -58.35
C PRO A 357 7.43 -55.30 -57.89
N LEU A 358 6.37 -54.69 -57.32
CA LEU A 358 5.16 -55.43 -56.95
C LEU A 358 4.43 -55.99 -58.18
N ASN A 359 4.34 -55.22 -59.25
CA ASN A 359 3.79 -55.71 -60.52
C ASN A 359 4.67 -56.79 -61.13
N HIS A 360 6.00 -56.65 -61.10
CA HIS A 360 6.92 -57.69 -61.58
C HIS A 360 6.78 -58.98 -60.78
N LEU A 361 6.68 -58.89 -59.45
CA LEU A 361 6.42 -60.04 -58.58
C LEU A 361 5.11 -60.71 -58.95
N ASN A 362 4.03 -59.94 -59.12
CA ASN A 362 2.71 -60.46 -59.47
C ASN A 362 2.69 -61.12 -60.86
N VAL A 363 3.32 -60.52 -61.87
CA VAL A 363 3.37 -61.08 -63.23
C VAL A 363 4.26 -62.32 -63.29
N LEU A 364 5.41 -62.30 -62.63
CA LEU A 364 6.32 -63.45 -62.59
C LEU A 364 5.73 -64.61 -61.78
N SER A 365 5.04 -64.32 -60.67
CA SER A 365 4.37 -65.36 -59.87
C SER A 365 3.17 -65.95 -60.61
N ALA A 366 2.33 -65.12 -61.25
CA ALA A 366 1.20 -65.58 -62.04
C ALA A 366 1.65 -66.44 -63.23
N THR A 367 2.65 -65.98 -64.00
CA THR A 367 3.17 -66.77 -65.14
C THR A 367 3.90 -68.04 -64.71
N LEU A 368 4.51 -68.08 -63.53
CA LEU A 368 5.10 -69.30 -62.97
C LEU A 368 4.01 -70.29 -62.52
N LEU A 369 2.89 -69.79 -61.96
CA LEU A 369 1.75 -70.61 -61.53
C LEU A 369 0.98 -71.20 -62.72
N GLU A 370 0.69 -70.38 -63.74
CA GLU A 370 -0.08 -70.80 -64.91
C GLU A 370 0.69 -71.78 -65.81
N GLY A 371 2.01 -71.57 -65.97
CA GLY A 371 2.87 -72.40 -66.83
C GLY A 371 3.72 -73.44 -66.09
N TYR A 372 3.46 -73.73 -64.81
CA TYR A 372 4.39 -74.49 -63.96
C TYR A 372 4.78 -75.86 -64.54
N ASN A 373 3.81 -76.58 -65.10
CA ASN A 373 4.04 -77.93 -65.63
C ASN A 373 4.71 -77.92 -67.01
N ASP A 374 4.60 -76.80 -67.75
CA ASP A 374 5.08 -76.69 -69.13
C ASP A 374 6.47 -76.03 -69.23
N LEU A 375 6.95 -75.41 -68.16
CA LEU A 375 8.28 -74.80 -68.07
C LEU A 375 9.34 -75.84 -67.73
N ASN A 376 10.51 -75.72 -68.35
CA ASN A 376 11.67 -76.53 -67.97
C ASN A 376 12.27 -76.06 -66.62
N ASP A 377 13.10 -76.89 -66.00
CA ASP A 377 13.64 -76.59 -64.67
C ASP A 377 14.57 -75.36 -64.65
N GLU A 378 15.24 -75.03 -65.77
CA GLU A 378 16.02 -73.79 -65.90
C GLU A 378 15.12 -72.54 -65.94
N GLU A 379 14.00 -72.59 -66.66
CA GLU A 379 13.03 -71.50 -66.75
C GLU A 379 12.30 -71.26 -65.43
N LYS A 380 11.96 -72.35 -64.71
CA LYS A 380 11.44 -72.27 -63.34
C LYS A 380 12.45 -71.59 -62.42
N LEU A 381 13.71 -72.02 -62.47
CA LEU A 381 14.77 -71.44 -61.66
C LEU A 381 15.02 -69.97 -62.00
N GLN A 382 15.02 -69.59 -63.29
CA GLN A 382 15.16 -68.20 -63.73
C GLN A 382 14.01 -67.32 -63.24
N LYS A 383 12.76 -67.78 -63.35
CA LYS A 383 11.59 -67.05 -62.85
C LYS A 383 11.63 -66.90 -61.33
N ILE A 384 11.99 -67.95 -60.59
CA ILE A 384 12.18 -67.88 -59.14
C ILE A 384 13.30 -66.90 -58.77
N GLN A 385 14.43 -66.92 -59.49
CA GLN A 385 15.51 -65.95 -59.31
C GLN A 385 15.06 -64.52 -59.61
N MET A 386 14.25 -64.29 -60.65
CA MET A 386 13.68 -62.97 -60.94
C MET A 386 12.66 -62.51 -59.89
N ILE A 387 11.87 -63.43 -59.32
CA ILE A 387 10.98 -63.15 -58.18
C ILE A 387 11.81 -62.76 -56.95
N CYS A 388 12.82 -63.55 -56.59
CA CYS A 388 13.73 -63.22 -55.48
C CYS A 388 14.42 -61.87 -55.71
N LYS A 389 14.90 -61.60 -56.94
CA LYS A 389 15.51 -60.32 -57.30
C LYS A 389 14.53 -59.15 -57.15
N SER A 390 13.29 -59.30 -57.64
CA SER A 390 12.24 -58.28 -57.53
C SER A 390 11.79 -58.06 -56.08
N SER A 391 11.76 -59.12 -55.26
CA SER A 391 11.48 -59.07 -53.82
C SER A 391 12.57 -58.33 -53.05
N HIS A 392 13.84 -58.64 -53.33
CA HIS A 392 14.99 -57.91 -52.77
C HIS A 392 14.99 -56.43 -53.19
N GLN A 393 14.65 -56.12 -54.44
CA GLN A 393 14.49 -54.74 -54.90
C GLN A 393 13.35 -54.01 -54.16
N GLY A 394 12.20 -54.66 -53.97
CA GLY A 394 11.08 -54.13 -53.19
C GLY A 394 11.43 -53.87 -51.73
N LYS A 395 12.14 -54.80 -51.08
CA LYS A 395 12.63 -54.64 -49.71
C LYS A 395 13.62 -53.47 -49.59
N ALA A 396 14.57 -53.35 -50.52
CA ALA A 396 15.52 -52.23 -50.53
C ALA A 396 14.82 -50.87 -50.71
N LEU A 397 13.76 -50.80 -51.51
CA LEU A 397 12.93 -49.59 -51.61
C LEU A 397 12.20 -49.29 -50.29
N LEU A 398 11.63 -50.30 -49.64
CA LEU A 398 10.95 -50.14 -48.35
C LEU A 398 11.91 -49.68 -47.23
N ASP A 399 13.10 -50.26 -47.14
CA ASP A 399 14.12 -49.87 -46.15
C ASP A 399 14.56 -48.41 -46.38
N ASN A 400 14.75 -48.02 -47.65
CA ASN A 400 15.07 -46.64 -48.04
C ASN A 400 13.94 -45.66 -47.69
N LEU A 401 12.68 -46.06 -47.88
CA LEU A 401 11.52 -45.27 -47.48
C LEU A 401 11.41 -45.12 -45.97
N GLN A 402 11.65 -46.19 -45.22
CA GLN A 402 11.65 -46.14 -43.76
C GLN A 402 12.74 -45.20 -43.26
N LEU A 403 13.95 -45.28 -43.80
CA LEU A 403 15.06 -44.36 -43.49
C LEU A 403 14.71 -42.91 -43.81
N TRP A 404 14.06 -42.64 -44.95
CA TRP A 404 13.63 -41.29 -45.32
C TRP A 404 12.50 -40.75 -44.45
N VAL A 405 11.47 -41.55 -44.13
CA VAL A 405 10.39 -41.13 -43.22
C VAL A 405 10.94 -40.82 -41.82
N LEU A 406 11.89 -41.66 -41.36
CA LEU A 406 12.64 -41.42 -40.14
C LEU A 406 13.45 -40.12 -40.23
N SER A 407 14.06 -39.82 -41.38
CA SER A 407 14.76 -38.56 -41.66
C SER A 407 13.86 -37.34 -41.87
N GLN A 408 12.53 -37.47 -41.84
CA GLN A 408 11.61 -36.32 -41.93
C GLN A 408 11.01 -35.94 -40.58
N LYS A 409 10.98 -36.87 -39.61
CA LYS A 409 10.56 -36.53 -38.25
C LYS A 409 11.65 -35.69 -37.57
N GLU A 410 11.25 -34.64 -36.84
CA GLU A 410 12.14 -33.80 -36.02
C GLU A 410 12.85 -34.58 -34.88
N MET A 411 12.56 -35.88 -34.72
CA MET A 411 13.06 -36.72 -33.63
C MET A 411 14.44 -37.35 -33.87
N ILE A 412 14.95 -37.39 -35.10
CA ILE A 412 16.31 -37.92 -35.35
C ILE A 412 17.30 -36.77 -35.34
N ARG A 413 17.75 -36.40 -34.14
CA ARG A 413 18.92 -35.55 -34.01
C ARG A 413 20.16 -36.40 -34.29
N PRO A 414 21.07 -35.99 -35.20
CA PRO A 414 22.30 -36.72 -35.44
C PRO A 414 23.06 -36.93 -34.13
N VAL A 415 23.45 -38.16 -33.84
CA VAL A 415 24.22 -38.49 -32.64
C VAL A 415 25.69 -38.47 -33.01
N PHE A 416 26.27 -37.29 -32.90
CA PHE A 416 27.67 -37.07 -33.23
C PHE A 416 28.59 -37.80 -32.23
N ARG A 417 29.47 -38.65 -32.75
CA ARG A 417 30.52 -39.34 -32.00
C ARG A 417 31.81 -39.34 -32.81
N GLN A 418 32.93 -39.38 -32.10
CA GLN A 418 34.22 -39.60 -32.72
C GLN A 418 34.22 -40.98 -33.38
N THR A 419 34.38 -41.01 -34.69
CA THR A 419 34.29 -42.21 -35.52
C THR A 419 35.54 -42.30 -36.39
N ASN A 420 36.17 -43.48 -36.42
CA ASN A 420 37.24 -43.76 -37.37
C ASN A 420 36.61 -44.14 -38.71
N LEU A 421 36.66 -43.22 -39.66
CA LEU A 421 36.04 -43.38 -40.97
C LEU A 421 36.74 -44.48 -41.80
N THR A 422 38.02 -44.72 -41.56
CA THR A 422 38.77 -45.78 -42.26
C THR A 422 38.17 -47.15 -41.97
N ASP A 423 37.82 -47.42 -40.70
CA ASP A 423 37.19 -48.67 -40.29
C ASP A 423 35.78 -48.82 -40.90
N GLU A 424 35.02 -47.71 -41.02
CA GLU A 424 33.69 -47.72 -41.64
C GLU A 424 33.76 -47.93 -43.16
N ILE A 425 34.74 -47.33 -43.84
CA ILE A 425 34.99 -47.55 -45.26
C ILE A 425 35.34 -49.02 -45.49
N GLU A 426 36.22 -49.59 -44.67
CA GLU A 426 36.60 -51.00 -44.75
C GLU A 426 35.39 -51.93 -44.51
N ALA A 427 34.58 -51.66 -43.49
CA ALA A 427 33.37 -52.43 -43.21
C ALA A 427 32.38 -52.41 -44.39
N VAL A 428 32.21 -51.26 -45.04
CA VAL A 428 31.34 -51.14 -46.23
C VAL A 428 31.93 -51.87 -47.43
N ILE A 429 33.26 -51.80 -47.64
CA ILE A 429 33.94 -52.55 -48.71
C ILE A 429 33.78 -54.06 -48.50
N GLN A 430 33.98 -54.56 -47.27
CA GLN A 430 33.80 -55.96 -46.94
C GLN A 430 32.36 -56.44 -47.19
N LEU A 431 31.37 -55.62 -46.82
CA LEU A 431 29.95 -55.90 -47.09
C LEU A 431 29.65 -56.01 -48.59
N LEU A 432 30.30 -55.18 -49.41
CA LEU A 432 30.10 -55.15 -50.87
C LEU A 432 31.07 -56.05 -51.65
N ASN A 433 31.93 -56.80 -50.96
CA ASN A 433 32.99 -57.63 -51.54
C ASN A 433 32.49 -58.62 -52.62
N PRO A 434 31.33 -59.29 -52.48
CA PRO A 434 30.82 -60.17 -53.54
C PRO A 434 30.61 -59.45 -54.88
N ASN A 435 30.15 -58.19 -54.85
CA ASN A 435 29.92 -57.39 -56.05
C ASN A 435 31.23 -56.86 -56.65
N ILE A 436 32.21 -56.56 -55.80
CA ILE A 436 33.56 -56.12 -56.18
C ILE A 436 34.30 -57.25 -56.90
N GLN A 437 34.26 -58.46 -56.34
CA GLN A 437 34.86 -59.66 -56.93
C GLN A 437 34.21 -60.02 -58.26
N LYS A 438 32.87 -59.94 -58.35
CA LYS A 438 32.13 -60.23 -59.59
C LYS A 438 32.61 -59.38 -60.78
N LYS A 439 32.97 -58.11 -60.54
CA LYS A 439 33.47 -57.18 -61.57
C LYS A 439 35.00 -57.07 -61.63
N GLU A 440 35.72 -57.87 -60.83
CA GLU A 440 37.19 -57.86 -60.75
C GLU A 440 37.75 -56.43 -60.52
N LEU A 441 37.09 -55.64 -59.67
CA LEU A 441 37.46 -54.23 -59.45
C LEU A 441 38.65 -54.09 -58.49
N THR A 442 39.56 -53.17 -58.79
CA THR A 442 40.64 -52.78 -57.89
C THR A 442 40.19 -51.60 -57.02
N ILE A 443 40.17 -51.77 -55.70
CA ILE A 443 39.83 -50.69 -54.77
C ILE A 443 41.10 -50.11 -54.15
N ILE A 444 41.26 -48.80 -54.29
CA ILE A 444 42.31 -48.03 -53.62
C ILE A 444 41.61 -47.24 -52.51
N ALA A 445 41.88 -47.61 -51.26
CA ALA A 445 41.31 -46.96 -50.08
C ALA A 445 42.43 -46.42 -49.16
N PRO A 446 42.14 -45.41 -48.33
CA PRO A 446 43.14 -44.85 -47.41
C PRO A 446 43.54 -45.88 -46.36
N SER A 447 44.84 -46.01 -46.08
CA SER A 447 45.37 -46.90 -45.04
C SER A 447 45.62 -46.20 -43.70
N GLN A 448 45.58 -44.87 -43.67
CA GLN A 448 45.74 -44.07 -42.45
C GLN A 448 44.38 -43.85 -41.75
N PRO A 449 44.34 -43.79 -40.41
CA PRO A 449 43.10 -43.57 -39.67
C PRO A 449 42.57 -42.15 -39.88
N ILE A 450 41.32 -42.04 -40.34
CA ILE A 450 40.63 -40.77 -40.57
C ILE A 450 39.62 -40.56 -39.46
N ILE A 451 39.91 -39.66 -38.52
CA ILE A 451 39.03 -39.37 -37.39
C ILE A 451 38.09 -38.21 -37.74
N VAL A 452 36.78 -38.47 -37.64
CA VAL A 452 35.70 -37.50 -37.87
C VAL A 452 34.73 -37.50 -36.70
N TYR A 453 34.02 -36.38 -36.50
CA TYR A 453 32.98 -36.27 -35.49
C TYR A 453 31.61 -36.25 -36.17
N THR A 454 30.93 -37.40 -36.22
CA THR A 454 29.74 -37.59 -37.06
C THR A 454 28.79 -38.65 -36.51
N ASP A 455 27.60 -38.77 -37.09
CA ASP A 455 26.70 -39.89 -36.82
C ASP A 455 27.14 -41.11 -37.65
N LYS A 456 27.69 -42.11 -36.97
CA LYS A 456 28.21 -43.34 -37.58
C LYS A 456 27.20 -44.02 -38.51
N ASN A 457 25.92 -44.07 -38.13
CA ASN A 457 24.91 -44.78 -38.93
C ASN A 457 24.54 -44.00 -40.20
N MET A 458 24.44 -42.67 -40.10
CA MET A 458 24.17 -41.81 -41.24
C MET A 458 25.33 -41.84 -42.24
N VAL A 459 26.57 -41.73 -41.77
CA VAL A 459 27.76 -41.77 -42.63
C VAL A 459 27.98 -43.16 -43.24
N SER A 460 27.78 -44.24 -42.48
CA SER A 460 27.82 -45.60 -43.03
C SER A 460 26.78 -45.79 -44.16
N THR A 461 25.61 -45.17 -44.03
CA THR A 461 24.58 -45.18 -45.08
C THR A 461 24.97 -44.33 -46.30
N ILE A 462 25.59 -43.17 -46.09
CA ILE A 462 26.13 -42.34 -47.18
C ILE A 462 27.19 -43.12 -47.96
N LEU A 463 28.20 -43.68 -47.25
CA LEU A 463 29.29 -44.46 -47.85
C LEU A 463 28.75 -45.67 -48.60
N ARG A 464 27.84 -46.45 -48.01
CA ARG A 464 27.23 -47.61 -48.66
C ARG A 464 26.54 -47.25 -49.97
N ASN A 465 25.77 -46.16 -50.00
CA ASN A 465 25.07 -45.74 -51.22
C ASN A 465 26.02 -45.23 -52.30
N LEU A 466 27.03 -44.44 -51.93
CA LEU A 466 28.00 -43.90 -52.89
C LEU A 466 28.93 -44.99 -53.44
N ILE A 467 29.47 -45.87 -52.58
CA ILE A 467 30.35 -46.97 -53.00
C ILE A 467 29.58 -48.01 -53.82
N ALA A 468 28.35 -48.36 -53.43
CA ALA A 468 27.52 -49.25 -54.23
C ALA A 468 27.23 -48.67 -55.64
N ASN A 469 26.98 -47.37 -55.73
CA ASN A 469 26.84 -46.70 -57.03
C ASN A 469 28.14 -46.72 -57.83
N ALA A 470 29.29 -46.46 -57.20
CA ALA A 470 30.59 -46.54 -57.86
C ALA A 470 30.85 -47.93 -58.45
N ILE A 471 30.57 -49.01 -57.70
CA ILE A 471 30.68 -50.41 -58.18
C ILE A 471 29.73 -50.67 -59.35
N LYS A 472 28.48 -50.20 -59.23
CA LYS A 472 27.45 -50.40 -60.24
C LYS A 472 27.80 -49.76 -61.58
N TYR A 473 28.39 -48.57 -61.58
CA TYR A 473 28.68 -47.83 -62.80
C TYR A 473 30.12 -47.98 -63.31
N SER A 474 31.02 -48.64 -62.57
CA SER A 474 32.39 -48.95 -63.01
C SER A 474 32.45 -50.10 -64.02
N TYR A 475 33.40 -50.05 -64.96
CA TYR A 475 33.64 -51.15 -65.92
C TYR A 475 34.37 -52.33 -65.24
N ARG A 476 34.23 -53.54 -65.81
CA ARG A 476 34.94 -54.75 -65.34
C ARG A 476 36.46 -54.58 -65.44
N LYS A 477 37.22 -55.06 -64.46
CA LYS A 477 38.67 -54.79 -64.29
C LYS A 477 39.03 -53.30 -64.13
N GLY A 478 38.04 -52.48 -63.75
CA GLY A 478 38.21 -51.07 -63.44
C GLY A 478 38.76 -50.82 -62.04
N TYR A 479 38.77 -49.54 -61.64
CA TYR A 479 39.17 -49.11 -60.31
C TYR A 479 38.12 -48.23 -59.64
N ILE A 480 38.09 -48.28 -58.30
CA ILE A 480 37.40 -47.31 -57.46
C ILE A 480 38.44 -46.73 -56.52
N HIS A 481 38.57 -45.40 -56.53
CA HIS A 481 39.53 -44.70 -55.69
C HIS A 481 38.79 -43.89 -54.63
N ILE A 482 38.98 -44.28 -53.37
CA ILE A 482 38.48 -43.59 -52.20
C ILE A 482 39.65 -42.81 -51.62
N SER A 483 39.56 -41.48 -51.64
CA SER A 483 40.59 -40.60 -51.11
C SER A 483 40.01 -39.65 -50.07
N ALA A 484 40.83 -39.31 -49.08
CA ALA A 484 40.49 -38.33 -48.07
C ALA A 484 41.55 -37.24 -48.11
N LYS A 485 41.12 -35.98 -48.28
CA LYS A 485 42.01 -34.82 -48.20
C LYS A 485 41.68 -34.02 -46.96
N GLU A 486 42.72 -33.70 -46.21
CA GLU A 486 42.63 -32.93 -45.00
C GLU A 486 42.67 -31.43 -45.30
N ASP A 487 41.75 -30.67 -44.72
CA ASP A 487 41.78 -29.19 -44.65
C ASP A 487 41.70 -28.77 -43.17
N LYS A 488 41.73 -27.47 -42.83
CA LYS A 488 41.80 -26.98 -41.43
C LYS A 488 40.73 -27.62 -40.53
N ASP A 489 39.46 -27.53 -40.93
CA ASP A 489 38.32 -27.97 -40.10
C ASP A 489 37.61 -29.23 -40.64
N TYR A 490 37.88 -29.60 -41.90
CA TYR A 490 37.12 -30.63 -42.62
C TYR A 490 38.02 -31.73 -43.20
N TRP A 491 37.45 -32.92 -43.33
CA TRP A 491 37.89 -33.96 -44.25
C TRP A 491 37.04 -33.92 -45.52
N TYR A 492 37.70 -33.87 -46.67
CA TYR A 492 37.06 -34.01 -47.98
C TYR A 492 37.19 -35.46 -48.44
N ILE A 493 36.10 -36.21 -48.33
CA ILE A 493 36.04 -37.62 -48.71
C ILE A 493 35.54 -37.70 -50.15
N SER A 494 36.38 -38.23 -51.03
CA SER A 494 36.09 -38.36 -52.46
C SER A 494 36.05 -39.82 -52.87
N ILE A 495 34.96 -40.21 -53.52
CA ILE A 495 34.78 -41.54 -54.11
C ILE A 495 34.75 -41.36 -55.63
N GLU A 496 35.81 -41.85 -56.28
CA GLU A 496 36.01 -41.81 -57.72
C GLU A 496 35.76 -43.18 -58.33
N ASP A 497 34.89 -43.24 -59.34
CA ASP A 497 34.62 -44.42 -60.15
C ASP A 497 35.21 -44.26 -61.55
N CYS A 498 35.60 -45.36 -62.20
CA CYS A 498 36.09 -45.35 -63.59
C CYS A 498 34.98 -45.63 -64.62
N GLY A 499 33.75 -45.21 -64.34
CA GLY A 499 32.54 -45.64 -65.03
C GLY A 499 32.09 -44.79 -66.23
N THR A 500 30.80 -44.93 -66.56
CA THR A 500 30.17 -44.27 -67.72
C THR A 500 30.06 -42.75 -67.59
N GLY A 501 30.23 -42.19 -66.39
CA GLY A 501 30.08 -40.77 -66.10
C GLY A 501 28.65 -40.22 -66.30
N ILE A 502 28.43 -39.00 -65.84
CA ILE A 502 27.13 -38.32 -65.77
C ILE A 502 27.21 -37.04 -66.62
N SER A 503 26.19 -36.76 -67.43
CA SER A 503 26.14 -35.53 -68.23
C SER A 503 25.84 -34.29 -67.36
N PRO A 504 26.34 -33.08 -67.71
CA PRO A 504 26.12 -31.86 -66.92
C PRO A 504 24.64 -31.55 -66.62
N GLU A 505 23.76 -31.71 -67.61
CA GLU A 505 22.31 -31.53 -67.48
C GLU A 505 21.66 -32.49 -66.45
N ARG A 506 22.28 -33.65 -66.24
CA ARG A 506 21.82 -34.65 -65.26
C ARG A 506 22.34 -34.34 -63.87
N ILE A 507 23.55 -33.77 -63.75
CA ILE A 507 24.17 -33.41 -62.46
C ILE A 507 23.28 -32.44 -61.69
N GLU A 508 22.75 -31.40 -62.34
CA GLU A 508 21.85 -30.42 -61.70
C GLU A 508 20.53 -31.04 -61.16
N LYS A 509 20.15 -32.20 -61.69
CA LYS A 509 18.91 -32.90 -61.35
C LYS A 509 19.13 -34.12 -60.45
N LEU A 510 20.37 -34.43 -60.04
CA LEU A 510 20.71 -35.62 -59.25
C LEU A 510 20.10 -35.62 -57.84
N PHE A 511 19.94 -34.43 -57.24
CA PHE A 511 19.47 -34.27 -55.86
C PHE A 511 18.05 -33.65 -55.79
N GLN A 512 17.39 -33.44 -56.92
CA GLN A 512 16.04 -32.87 -56.97
C GLN A 512 14.97 -33.97 -56.81
N ILE A 513 13.92 -33.65 -56.05
CA ILE A 513 12.78 -34.56 -55.85
C ILE A 513 11.95 -34.61 -57.14
N GLY A 514 11.80 -35.81 -57.73
CA GLY A 514 10.92 -36.05 -58.88
C GLY A 514 11.59 -36.16 -60.25
N THR A 515 12.91 -36.02 -60.34
CA THR A 515 13.67 -36.26 -61.57
C THR A 515 14.16 -37.71 -61.60
N LYS A 516 13.52 -38.58 -62.39
CA LYS A 516 13.94 -39.97 -62.56
C LYS A 516 15.21 -40.05 -63.41
N VAL A 517 16.38 -39.96 -62.77
CA VAL A 517 17.68 -40.11 -63.43
C VAL A 517 18.21 -41.52 -63.18
N SER A 518 17.49 -42.55 -63.64
CA SER A 518 17.97 -43.94 -63.57
C SER A 518 18.67 -44.33 -64.88
N SER A 519 19.99 -44.50 -64.84
CA SER A 519 20.75 -45.16 -65.91
C SER A 519 21.03 -46.62 -65.57
N LEU A 520 21.08 -47.47 -66.59
CA LEU A 520 21.57 -48.84 -66.44
C LEU A 520 23.05 -48.83 -66.06
N GLY A 521 23.43 -49.68 -65.11
CA GLY A 521 24.83 -49.95 -64.78
C GLY A 521 25.60 -50.53 -65.97
N THR A 522 26.91 -50.62 -65.85
CA THR A 522 27.79 -51.16 -66.92
C THR A 522 27.49 -52.61 -67.27
N GLU A 523 26.92 -53.38 -66.33
CA GLU A 523 26.41 -54.75 -66.54
C GLU A 523 24.88 -54.84 -66.52
N LYS A 524 24.18 -53.76 -66.95
CA LYS A 524 22.71 -53.65 -66.98
C LYS A 524 22.03 -53.74 -65.60
N GLU A 525 22.71 -53.30 -64.55
CA GLU A 525 22.14 -53.23 -63.21
C GLU A 525 21.12 -52.07 -63.11
N GLU A 526 19.94 -52.33 -62.53
CA GLU A 526 18.92 -51.31 -62.29
C GLU A 526 19.16 -50.62 -60.94
N GLY A 527 18.87 -49.31 -60.86
CA GLY A 527 19.03 -48.50 -59.66
C GLY A 527 17.68 -47.93 -59.25
N THR A 528 17.46 -47.83 -57.94
CA THR A 528 16.20 -47.35 -57.37
C THR A 528 16.01 -45.84 -57.46
N GLY A 529 17.04 -45.07 -57.84
CA GLY A 529 16.99 -43.59 -57.94
C GLY A 529 16.93 -42.86 -56.59
N LEU A 530 16.53 -43.52 -55.51
CA LEU A 530 16.36 -42.93 -54.18
C LEU A 530 17.67 -42.82 -53.36
N GLY A 531 18.70 -43.59 -53.70
CA GLY A 531 19.94 -43.65 -52.90
C GLY A 531 20.68 -42.31 -52.80
N LEU A 532 20.76 -41.54 -53.89
CA LEU A 532 21.43 -40.22 -53.89
C LEU A 532 20.59 -39.13 -53.19
N LEU A 533 19.26 -39.28 -53.19
CA LEU A 533 18.37 -38.39 -52.43
C LEU A 533 18.58 -38.58 -50.92
N ILE A 534 18.70 -39.83 -50.46
CA ILE A 534 19.01 -40.14 -49.05
C ILE A 534 20.39 -39.60 -48.65
N VAL A 535 21.38 -39.73 -49.54
CA VAL A 535 22.71 -39.13 -49.34
C VAL A 535 22.60 -37.62 -49.14
N SER A 536 21.88 -36.91 -50.00
CA SER A 536 21.69 -35.46 -49.88
C SER A 536 20.99 -35.07 -48.57
N GLU A 537 19.95 -35.80 -48.16
CA GLU A 537 19.19 -35.50 -46.95
C GLU A 537 20.02 -35.71 -45.68
N PHE A 538 20.80 -36.79 -45.62
CA PHE A 538 21.69 -37.06 -44.49
C PHE A 538 22.85 -36.09 -44.42
N ILE A 539 23.42 -35.69 -45.56
CA ILE A 539 24.49 -34.68 -45.62
C ILE A 539 23.96 -33.31 -45.16
N ASN A 540 22.77 -32.91 -45.61
CA ASN A 540 22.12 -31.68 -45.13
C ASN A 540 21.84 -31.71 -43.62
N ARG A 541 21.42 -32.86 -43.06
CA ARG A 541 21.20 -33.01 -41.61
C ARG A 541 22.48 -33.02 -40.79
N LEU A 542 23.58 -33.49 -41.36
CA LEU A 542 24.91 -33.37 -40.77
C LEU A 542 25.48 -31.94 -40.92
N GLU A 543 24.75 -31.04 -41.61
CA GLU A 543 25.19 -29.69 -41.97
C GLU A 543 26.50 -29.66 -42.79
N GLU A 544 26.66 -30.69 -43.63
CA GLU A 544 27.80 -30.90 -44.51
C GLU A 544 27.42 -30.62 -45.97
N ASN A 545 28.42 -30.60 -46.86
CA ASN A 545 28.20 -30.36 -48.28
C ASN A 545 28.62 -31.56 -49.13
N ILE A 546 27.90 -31.82 -50.22
CA ILE A 546 28.26 -32.77 -51.27
C ILE A 546 28.39 -32.09 -52.62
N GLN A 547 29.41 -32.47 -53.37
CA GLN A 547 29.69 -31.99 -54.72
C GLN A 547 29.95 -33.19 -55.64
N VAL A 548 29.60 -33.02 -56.92
CA VAL A 548 29.78 -34.05 -57.94
C VAL A 548 30.54 -33.46 -59.10
N LYS A 549 31.65 -34.10 -59.49
CA LYS A 549 32.37 -33.82 -60.74
C LYS A 549 32.33 -35.07 -61.58
N SER A 550 31.75 -34.99 -62.78
CA SER A 550 31.64 -36.15 -63.65
C SER A 550 31.80 -35.75 -65.11
N THR A 551 32.45 -36.61 -65.88
CA THR A 551 32.63 -36.44 -67.32
C THR A 551 32.20 -37.73 -68.01
N LYS A 552 31.28 -37.61 -68.97
CA LYS A 552 30.74 -38.76 -69.70
C LYS A 552 31.87 -39.59 -70.33
N GLY A 553 31.90 -40.89 -70.01
CA GLY A 553 32.91 -41.86 -70.46
C GLY A 553 34.22 -41.89 -69.66
N LYS A 554 34.37 -41.04 -68.63
CA LYS A 554 35.59 -40.95 -67.79
C LYS A 554 35.31 -41.12 -66.29
N GLY A 555 34.12 -41.59 -65.92
CA GLY A 555 33.74 -41.79 -64.52
C GLY A 555 33.22 -40.56 -63.79
N SER A 556 32.92 -40.72 -62.51
CA SER A 556 32.40 -39.68 -61.62
C SER A 556 33.16 -39.62 -60.30
N ILE A 557 33.21 -38.43 -59.72
CA ILE A 557 33.80 -38.16 -58.42
C ILE A 557 32.73 -37.50 -57.55
N PHE A 558 32.34 -38.18 -56.48
CA PHE A 558 31.48 -37.64 -55.43
C PHE A 558 32.35 -37.24 -54.25
N THR A 559 32.34 -35.95 -53.91
CA THR A 559 33.10 -35.41 -52.78
C THR A 559 32.14 -34.85 -51.74
N PHE A 560 32.23 -35.32 -50.49
CA PHE A 560 31.49 -34.75 -49.37
C PHE A 560 32.41 -34.36 -48.22
N THR A 561 31.96 -33.39 -47.41
CA THR A 561 32.72 -32.89 -46.26
C THR A 561 32.29 -33.59 -44.97
N LEU A 562 33.23 -33.76 -44.05
CA LEU A 562 32.97 -34.16 -42.67
C LEU A 562 33.84 -33.34 -41.72
N HIS A 563 33.25 -32.77 -40.67
CA HIS A 563 33.97 -32.07 -39.60
C HIS A 563 34.90 -33.00 -38.81
N LYS A 564 36.06 -32.47 -38.44
CA LYS A 564 37.02 -33.15 -37.55
C LYS A 564 36.64 -33.10 -36.08
N THR A 565 36.01 -32.01 -35.66
CA THR A 565 35.70 -31.70 -34.26
C THR A 565 34.21 -31.39 -34.09
N PHE A 566 33.73 -31.49 -32.86
CA PHE A 566 32.32 -31.23 -32.56
C PHE A 566 31.96 -29.76 -32.80
N ARG A 567 30.94 -29.52 -33.65
CA ARG A 567 30.26 -28.21 -33.73
C ARG A 567 29.40 -28.02 -32.48
N LYS A 568 29.52 -26.85 -31.85
CA LYS A 568 28.74 -26.46 -30.67
C LYS A 568 27.31 -26.07 -31.03
#